data_AF-A0A4P6EBQ0-F1
#
_entry.id   AF-A0A4P6EBQ0-F1
#
_cell.length_a   1.000
_cell.length_b   1.000
_cell.length_c   1.000
_cell.angle_alpha   90.00
_cell.angle_beta   90.00
_cell.angle_gamma   90.00
#
_symmetry.space_group_name_H-M   'P 1'
#
loop_
_entity.id
_entity.type
_entity.pdbx_description
1 polymer ?
#
loop_
_entity_poly.entity_id
_entity_poly.type
_entity_poly.pdbx_seq_one_letter_code
_entity_poly.pdbx_strand_id
1 'polypeptide(L)'
;MADGYDATSTITIEAPREEVWRVLLDPAAVKEYMFGTDLETSWAVGGQIRWRGVWKDKPFEDHGVILEVDAPARLVFTHFSPLSGDEDVPENHHTLTWTLDDTGPATTVLTLRQSNNTTPEAAEHSRRMWDQLVATVKQIAERG
;
A
#
# COMPACT_ATOMS: atom_id res chain seq x y z
N MET A 1 -19.64 -12.77 -13.26
CA MET A 1 -18.58 -11.97 -13.91
C MET A 1 -18.51 -10.66 -13.15
N ALA A 2 -17.48 -10.47 -12.33
CA ALA A 2 -17.14 -9.18 -11.76
C ALA A 2 -15.62 -9.12 -11.87
N ASP A 3 -15.14 -8.89 -13.09
CA ASP A 3 -13.74 -8.64 -13.36
C ASP A 3 -13.48 -7.20 -12.87
N GLY A 4 -13.35 -7.05 -11.55
CA GLY A 4 -12.95 -5.78 -10.96
C GLY A 4 -11.58 -5.43 -11.50
N TYR A 5 -11.41 -4.21 -11.99
CA TYR A 5 -10.15 -3.79 -12.61
C TYR A 5 -9.03 -3.89 -11.58
N ASP A 6 -7.98 -4.63 -11.91
CA ASP A 6 -6.84 -4.84 -11.04
C ASP A 6 -5.69 -3.91 -11.45
N ALA A 7 -5.11 -3.23 -10.47
CA ALA A 7 -3.91 -2.42 -10.65
C ALA A 7 -2.73 -3.15 -10.01
N THR A 8 -1.88 -3.77 -10.83
CA THR A 8 -0.64 -4.40 -10.36
C THR A 8 0.58 -3.57 -10.79
N SER A 9 1.46 -3.29 -9.82
CA SER A 9 2.76 -2.66 -10.00
C SER A 9 3.83 -3.53 -9.36
N THR A 10 4.92 -3.78 -10.08
CA THR A 10 6.02 -4.65 -9.62
C THR A 10 7.35 -3.94 -9.82
N ILE A 11 8.22 -4.00 -8.82
CA ILE A 11 9.55 -3.40 -8.87
C ILE A 11 10.59 -4.31 -8.23
N THR A 12 11.81 -4.29 -8.76
CA THR A 12 12.96 -4.98 -8.18
C THR A 12 13.79 -3.99 -7.35
N ILE A 13 14.04 -4.33 -6.09
CA ILE A 13 14.76 -3.53 -5.11
C ILE A 13 16.06 -4.26 -4.76
N GLU A 14 17.20 -3.59 -4.88
CA GLU A 14 18.53 -4.12 -4.51
C GLU A 14 18.76 -4.01 -3.00
N ALA A 15 17.82 -4.56 -2.22
CA ALA A 15 17.87 -4.63 -0.76
C ALA A 15 17.34 -6.00 -0.28
N PRO A 16 17.79 -6.49 0.89
CA PRO A 16 17.25 -7.71 1.48
C PRO A 16 15.78 -7.50 1.86
N ARG A 17 14.98 -8.55 1.77
CA ARG A 17 13.53 -8.51 2.03
C ARG A 17 13.16 -7.90 3.38
N GLU A 18 14.00 -8.13 4.39
CA GLU A 18 13.81 -7.63 5.75
C GLU A 18 13.91 -6.10 5.80
N GLU A 19 14.79 -5.50 4.99
CA GLU A 19 14.93 -4.05 4.89
C GLU A 19 13.70 -3.45 4.21
N VAL A 20 13.30 -4.02 3.07
CA VAL A 20 12.10 -3.59 2.33
C VAL A 20 10.88 -3.69 3.24
N TRP A 21 10.74 -4.78 3.97
CA TRP A 21 9.66 -4.98 4.91
C TRP A 21 9.67 -3.96 6.05
N ARG A 22 10.84 -3.64 6.62
CA ARG A 22 10.96 -2.57 7.63
C ARG A 22 10.49 -1.24 7.06
N VAL A 23 10.91 -0.88 5.85
CA VAL A 23 10.50 0.37 5.18
C VAL A 23 8.98 0.43 4.98
N LEU A 24 8.33 -0.69 4.66
CA LEU A 24 6.86 -0.75 4.55
C LEU A 24 6.14 -0.56 5.89
N LEU A 25 6.75 -1.03 6.98
CA LEU A 25 6.16 -0.92 8.32
C LEU A 25 6.53 0.38 9.04
N ASP A 26 7.57 1.07 8.57
CA ASP A 26 8.14 2.24 9.23
C ASP A 26 7.29 3.50 8.94
N PRO A 27 6.73 4.15 9.96
CA PRO A 27 5.87 5.30 9.77
C PRO A 27 6.61 6.52 9.19
N ALA A 28 7.93 6.64 9.39
CA ALA A 28 8.70 7.72 8.78
C ALA A 28 8.88 7.48 7.27
N ALA A 29 9.16 6.23 6.86
CA ALA A 29 9.18 5.87 5.45
C ALA A 29 7.80 6.00 4.79
N VAL A 30 6.73 5.54 5.46
CA VAL A 30 5.35 5.70 4.97
C VAL A 30 5.01 7.17 4.75
N LYS A 31 5.45 8.05 5.66
CA LYS A 31 5.28 9.49 5.50
C LYS A 31 5.98 10.03 4.26
N GLU A 32 7.13 9.47 3.86
CA GLU A 32 7.82 9.87 2.63
C GLU A 32 7.10 9.39 1.36
N TYR A 33 6.69 8.12 1.30
CA TYR A 33 6.08 7.55 0.09
C TYR A 33 4.56 7.74 -0.02
N MET A 34 3.85 7.97 1.09
CA MET A 34 2.42 8.33 1.13
C MET A 34 2.20 9.81 1.41
N PHE A 35 2.90 10.68 0.67
CA PHE A 35 2.59 12.12 0.56
C PHE A 35 2.49 12.87 1.90
N GLY A 36 3.28 12.49 2.90
CA GLY A 36 3.30 13.15 4.20
C GLY A 36 2.17 12.75 5.16
N THR A 37 1.43 11.68 4.87
CA THR A 37 0.40 11.16 5.78
C THR A 37 1.01 10.50 7.01
N ASP A 38 0.34 10.68 8.15
CA ASP A 38 0.68 10.00 9.39
C ASP A 38 -0.08 8.67 9.44
N LEU A 39 0.69 7.58 9.30
CA LEU A 39 0.21 6.22 9.40
C LEU A 39 0.10 5.81 10.87
N GLU A 40 -1.08 5.36 11.28
CA GLU A 40 -1.35 4.75 12.58
C GLU A 40 -1.88 3.34 12.37
N THR A 41 -1.07 2.33 12.70
CA THR A 41 -1.46 0.93 12.61
C THR A 41 -0.69 0.10 13.62
N SER A 42 -1.31 -0.97 14.08
CA SER A 42 -0.66 -1.96 14.96
C SER A 42 0.02 -3.09 14.19
N TRP A 43 -0.13 -3.12 12.85
CA TRP A 43 0.37 -4.20 11.98
C TRP A 43 -0.05 -5.61 12.43
N ALA A 44 -1.17 -5.71 13.15
CA ALA A 44 -1.74 -6.96 13.63
C ALA A 44 -2.86 -7.38 12.68
N VAL A 45 -2.96 -8.69 12.37
CA VAL A 45 -4.07 -9.25 11.60
C VAL A 45 -5.40 -8.94 12.30
N GLY A 46 -6.37 -8.41 11.58
CA GLY A 46 -7.63 -7.88 12.10
C GLY A 46 -7.52 -6.50 12.77
N GLY A 47 -6.32 -5.92 12.81
CA GLY A 47 -6.06 -4.58 13.33
C GLY A 47 -6.50 -3.49 12.37
N GLN A 48 -6.91 -2.34 12.92
CA GLN A 48 -7.22 -1.16 12.12
C GLN A 48 -5.94 -0.45 11.69
N ILE A 49 -5.94 0.02 10.45
CA ILE A 49 -4.93 0.90 9.87
C ILE A 49 -5.60 2.22 9.53
N ARG A 50 -4.97 3.34 9.90
CA ARG A 50 -5.48 4.69 9.66
C ARG A 50 -4.40 5.56 9.06
N TRP A 51 -4.76 6.33 8.04
CA TRP A 51 -3.88 7.33 7.45
C TRP A 51 -4.51 8.69 7.69
N ARG A 52 -3.82 9.55 8.44
CA ARG A 52 -4.28 10.91 8.72
C ARG A 52 -3.44 11.90 7.95
N GLY A 53 -4.08 12.83 7.28
CA GLY A 53 -3.38 13.88 6.54
C GLY A 53 -4.23 15.13 6.41
N VAL A 54 -3.66 16.15 5.76
CA VAL A 54 -4.39 17.37 5.41
C VAL A 54 -4.33 17.54 3.90
N TRP A 55 -5.49 17.42 3.25
CA TRP A 55 -5.64 17.61 1.82
C TRP A 55 -6.42 18.89 1.54
N LYS A 56 -5.80 19.85 0.83
CA LYS A 56 -6.41 21.16 0.52
C LYS A 56 -7.03 21.85 1.75
N ASP A 57 -6.27 21.94 2.84
CA ASP A 57 -6.69 22.53 4.13
C ASP A 57 -7.78 21.74 4.89
N LYS A 58 -8.21 20.59 4.36
CA LYS A 58 -9.16 19.69 5.05
C LYS A 58 -8.44 18.50 5.65
N PRO A 59 -8.58 18.23 6.96
CA PRO A 59 -8.11 16.98 7.52
C PRO A 59 -8.89 15.83 6.88
N PHE A 60 -8.16 14.79 6.48
CA PHE A 60 -8.75 13.53 6.05
C PHE A 60 -8.18 12.40 6.90
N GLU A 61 -9.03 11.42 7.17
CA GLU A 61 -8.69 10.18 7.83
C GLU A 61 -9.18 9.06 6.93
N ASP A 62 -8.24 8.40 6.25
CA ASP A 62 -8.53 7.13 5.60
C ASP A 62 -8.38 6.02 6.63
N HIS A 63 -9.18 4.97 6.50
CA HIS A 63 -9.10 3.82 7.38
C HIS A 63 -9.13 2.52 6.59
N GLY A 64 -8.76 1.46 7.28
CA GLY A 64 -8.65 0.15 6.69
C GLY A 64 -8.47 -0.92 7.76
N VAL A 65 -8.39 -2.17 7.30
CA VAL A 65 -8.19 -3.32 8.16
C VAL A 65 -7.10 -4.20 7.57
N ILE A 66 -6.17 -4.60 8.42
CA ILE A 66 -5.16 -5.59 8.06
C ILE A 66 -5.82 -6.96 7.96
N LEU A 67 -5.82 -7.55 6.77
CA LEU A 67 -6.42 -8.86 6.52
C LEU A 67 -5.42 -9.99 6.74
N GLU A 68 -4.16 -9.78 6.34
CA GLU A 68 -3.11 -10.79 6.43
C GLU A 68 -1.74 -10.11 6.60
N VAL A 69 -0.91 -10.65 7.48
CA VAL A 69 0.48 -10.21 7.67
C VAL A 69 1.34 -11.47 7.79
N ASP A 70 2.11 -11.74 6.75
CA ASP A 70 3.11 -12.79 6.70
C ASP A 70 4.47 -12.12 6.57
N ALA A 71 5.04 -11.68 7.70
CA ALA A 71 6.30 -10.96 7.69
C ALA A 71 7.49 -11.90 7.39
N PRO A 72 8.45 -11.53 6.52
CA PRO A 72 8.52 -10.38 5.60
C PRO A 72 8.20 -10.77 4.13
N ALA A 73 7.18 -11.59 3.89
CA ALA A 73 6.82 -12.14 2.57
C ALA A 73 5.54 -11.54 1.97
N ARG A 74 4.51 -11.26 2.78
CA ARG A 74 3.20 -10.82 2.28
C ARG A 74 2.46 -9.95 3.28
N LEU A 75 1.78 -8.92 2.80
CA LEU A 75 0.92 -8.04 3.58
C LEU A 75 -0.35 -7.74 2.78
N VAL A 76 -1.50 -7.98 3.38
CA VAL A 76 -2.80 -7.72 2.75
C VAL A 76 -3.63 -6.86 3.68
N PHE A 77 -4.14 -5.75 3.17
CA PHE A 77 -5.03 -4.88 3.93
C PHE A 77 -6.06 -4.21 3.02
N THR A 78 -7.16 -3.78 3.63
CA THR A 78 -8.14 -2.93 2.97
C THR A 78 -7.79 -1.46 3.16
N HIS A 79 -8.11 -0.63 2.17
CA HIS A 79 -8.03 0.81 2.24
C HIS A 79 -9.38 1.39 1.81
N PHE A 80 -9.90 2.31 2.62
CA PHE A 80 -11.10 3.07 2.34
C PHE A 80 -10.85 4.54 2.66
N SER A 81 -11.25 5.39 1.72
CA SER A 81 -11.17 6.83 1.89
C SER A 81 -12.58 7.42 1.93
N PRO A 82 -13.00 8.07 3.02
CA PRO A 82 -14.29 8.76 3.07
C PRO A 82 -14.34 9.98 2.14
N LEU A 83 -13.19 10.43 1.61
CA LEU A 83 -13.12 11.52 0.64
C LEU A 83 -13.71 11.15 -0.72
N SER A 84 -13.85 9.86 -1.04
CA SER A 84 -14.47 9.43 -2.30
C SER A 84 -15.98 9.71 -2.33
N GLY A 85 -16.60 9.91 -1.16
CA GLY A 85 -18.03 10.16 -1.02
C GLY A 85 -18.90 8.89 -1.10
N ASP A 86 -18.25 7.73 -1.17
CA ASP A 86 -18.89 6.43 -1.16
C ASP A 86 -19.31 6.00 0.25
N GLU A 87 -20.30 5.11 0.34
CA GLU A 87 -20.67 4.48 1.61
C GLU A 87 -19.51 3.62 2.13
N ASP A 88 -19.27 3.65 3.44
CA ASP A 88 -18.26 2.83 4.14
C ASP A 88 -18.74 1.37 4.23
N VAL A 89 -18.87 0.75 3.06
CA VAL A 89 -19.19 -0.66 2.89
C VAL A 89 -17.96 -1.40 2.36
N PRO A 90 -17.73 -2.66 2.76
CA PRO A 90 -16.57 -3.42 2.32
C PRO A 90 -16.51 -3.60 0.79
N GLU A 91 -17.64 -3.45 0.09
CA GLU A 91 -17.71 -3.46 -1.37
C GLU A 91 -17.01 -2.26 -2.02
N ASN A 92 -16.87 -1.15 -1.31
CA ASN A 92 -16.14 0.04 -1.76
C ASN A 92 -14.69 0.09 -1.25
N HIS A 93 -14.28 -0.89 -0.44
CA HIS A 93 -12.92 -0.94 0.09
C HIS A 93 -11.99 -1.55 -0.94
N HIS A 94 -10.87 -0.88 -1.20
CA HIS A 94 -9.83 -1.42 -2.07
C HIS A 94 -8.98 -2.42 -1.30
N THR A 95 -8.71 -3.58 -1.89
CA THR A 95 -7.84 -4.57 -1.27
C THR A 95 -6.43 -4.42 -1.84
N LEU A 96 -5.49 -4.00 -1.01
CA LEU A 96 -4.08 -3.89 -1.36
C LEU A 96 -3.36 -5.14 -0.88
N THR A 97 -2.74 -5.84 -1.82
CA THR A 97 -1.89 -7.02 -1.59
C THR A 97 -0.47 -6.64 -1.96
N TRP A 98 0.40 -6.67 -0.95
CA TRP A 98 1.83 -6.49 -1.08
C TRP A 98 2.49 -7.86 -0.95
N THR A 99 3.32 -8.21 -1.91
CA THR A 99 4.08 -9.46 -1.92
C THR A 99 5.56 -9.14 -2.13
N LEU A 100 6.41 -9.74 -1.32
CA LEU A 100 7.86 -9.64 -1.41
C LEU A 100 8.40 -11.02 -1.74
N ASP A 101 9.14 -11.11 -2.84
CA ASP A 101 9.77 -12.35 -3.30
C ASP A 101 11.28 -12.16 -3.43
N ASP A 102 12.06 -13.09 -2.87
CA ASP A 102 13.52 -13.05 -2.94
C ASP A 102 14.00 -13.60 -4.30
N THR A 103 14.49 -12.74 -5.17
CA THR A 103 14.96 -13.15 -6.51
C THR A 103 16.46 -13.32 -6.62
N GLY A 104 17.21 -13.02 -5.56
CA GLY A 104 18.67 -13.11 -5.56
C GLY A 104 19.31 -12.70 -4.23
N PRO A 105 20.65 -12.76 -4.15
CA PRO A 105 21.37 -12.31 -2.96
C PRO A 105 21.15 -10.80 -2.75
N ALA A 106 20.44 -10.44 -1.68
CA ALA A 106 20.04 -9.06 -1.37
C ALA A 106 19.23 -8.37 -2.49
N THR A 107 18.38 -9.12 -3.19
CA THR A 107 17.46 -8.56 -4.19
C THR A 107 16.04 -9.07 -3.93
N THR A 108 15.13 -8.12 -3.76
CA THR A 108 13.72 -8.41 -3.45
C THR A 108 12.83 -7.82 -4.53
N VAL A 109 11.89 -8.60 -5.03
CA VAL A 109 10.83 -8.14 -5.91
C VAL A 109 9.62 -7.79 -5.07
N LEU A 110 9.24 -6.52 -5.09
CA LEU A 110 8.05 -6.00 -4.46
C LEU A 110 6.93 -5.92 -5.50
N THR A 111 5.84 -6.63 -5.25
CA THR A 111 4.62 -6.57 -6.05
C THR A 111 3.49 -5.99 -5.22
N LEU A 112 2.97 -4.84 -5.66
CA LEU A 112 1.78 -4.21 -5.12
C LEU A 112 0.61 -4.43 -6.08
N ARG A 113 -0.43 -5.09 -5.58
CA ARG A 113 -1.65 -5.37 -6.31
C ARG A 113 -2.84 -4.75 -5.59
N GLN A 114 -3.54 -3.84 -6.25
CA GLN A 114 -4.81 -3.29 -5.79
C GLN A 114 -5.95 -3.93 -6.59
N SER A 115 -6.81 -4.64 -5.88
CA SER A 115 -8.04 -5.22 -6.39
C SER A 115 -9.26 -4.45 -5.87
N ASN A 116 -10.41 -4.62 -6.53
CA ASN A 116 -11.68 -3.94 -6.22
C ASN A 116 -11.73 -2.46 -6.66
N ASN A 117 -11.23 -2.14 -7.87
CA ASN A 117 -11.45 -0.82 -8.47
C ASN A 117 -12.82 -0.74 -9.14
N THR A 118 -13.54 0.34 -8.87
CA THR A 118 -14.88 0.62 -9.39
C THR A 118 -14.87 0.85 -10.91
N THR A 119 -13.78 1.37 -11.47
CA THR A 119 -13.65 1.72 -12.89
C THR A 119 -12.24 1.43 -13.44
N PRO A 120 -12.09 1.24 -14.77
CA PRO A 120 -10.77 1.02 -15.38
C PRO A 120 -9.87 2.25 -15.27
N GLU A 121 -10.46 3.45 -15.35
CA GLU A 121 -9.75 4.72 -15.21
C GLU A 121 -9.15 4.87 -13.80
N ALA A 122 -9.90 4.49 -12.77
CA ALA A 122 -9.40 4.47 -11.40
C ALA A 122 -8.28 3.44 -11.21
N ALA A 123 -8.38 2.27 -11.85
CA ALA A 123 -7.32 1.28 -11.81
C ALA A 123 -6.03 1.77 -12.50
N GLU A 124 -6.12 2.40 -13.67
CA GLU A 124 -4.94 2.98 -14.34
C GLU A 124 -4.31 4.11 -13.53
N HIS A 125 -5.14 5.00 -12.95
CA HIS A 125 -4.65 6.08 -12.09
C HIS A 125 -3.94 5.52 -10.86
N SER A 126 -4.58 4.55 -10.19
CA SER A 126 -4.02 3.85 -9.02
C SER A 126 -2.72 3.17 -9.39
N ARG A 127 -2.65 2.44 -10.51
CA ARG A 127 -1.42 1.80 -11.00
C ARG A 127 -0.27 2.80 -11.15
N ARG A 128 -0.52 3.97 -11.74
CA ARG A 128 0.52 5.01 -11.88
C ARG A 128 0.97 5.56 -10.52
N MET A 129 0.03 5.77 -9.60
CA MET A 129 0.34 6.19 -8.23
C MET A 129 1.18 5.13 -7.51
N TRP A 130 0.81 3.85 -7.63
CA TRP A 130 1.53 2.72 -7.06
C TRP A 130 2.91 2.55 -7.67
N ASP A 131 3.07 2.76 -8.97
CA ASP A 131 4.37 2.71 -9.64
C ASP A 131 5.34 3.75 -9.05
N GLN A 132 4.86 4.97 -8.80
CA GLN A 132 5.66 5.98 -8.11
C GLN A 132 5.95 5.62 -6.66
N LEU A 133 4.95 5.11 -5.94
CA LEU A 133 5.10 4.71 -4.55
C LEU A 133 6.17 3.60 -4.40
N VAL A 134 6.05 2.51 -5.16
CA VAL A 134 7.01 1.41 -5.08
C VAL A 134 8.42 1.84 -5.53
N ALA A 135 8.52 2.81 -6.44
CA ALA A 135 9.81 3.45 -6.77
C ALA A 135 10.39 4.25 -5.61
N THR A 136 9.58 4.98 -4.84
CA THR A 136 10.04 5.67 -3.64
C THR A 136 10.45 4.68 -2.55
N VAL A 137 9.68 3.61 -2.31
CA VAL A 137 10.04 2.53 -1.37
C VAL A 137 11.38 1.91 -1.76
N LYS A 138 11.58 1.63 -3.06
CA LYS A 138 12.87 1.17 -3.59
C LYS A 138 14.00 2.13 -3.21
N GLN A 139 13.83 3.43 -3.46
CA GLN A 139 14.85 4.43 -3.16
C GLN A 139 15.17 4.52 -1.66
N ILE A 140 14.18 4.37 -0.78
CA ILE A 140 14.38 4.37 0.67
C ILE A 140 15.12 3.09 1.11
N ALA A 141 14.66 1.93 0.63
CA ALA A 141 15.26 0.64 0.97
C ALA A 141 16.70 0.49 0.46
N GLU A 142 17.04 1.03 -0.71
CA GLU A 142 18.41 1.02 -1.26
C GLU A 142 19.34 2.07 -0.63
N ARG A 143 18.79 3.02 0.14
CA ARG A 143 19.56 4.03 0.87
C ARG A 143 19.91 3.63 2.30
N GLY A 144 19.26 2.58 2.82
CA GLY A 144 19.42 2.04 4.17
C GLY A 144 20.76 1.36 4.40
#